data_AF-A0A7S1RNK0-F1
#
_entry.id   AF-A0A7S1RNK0-F1
#
_cell.length_a   1.000
_cell.length_b   1.000
_cell.length_c   1.000
_cell.angle_alpha   90.00
_cell.angle_beta   90.00
_cell.angle_gamma   90.00
#
_symmetry.space_group_name_H-M   'P 1'
#
loop_
_entity.id
_entity.type
_entity.pdbx_description
1 polymer ?
#
loop_
_entity_poly.entity_id
_entity_poly.type
_entity_poly.pdbx_seq_one_letter_code
_entity_poly.pdbx_strand_id
1 'polypeptide(L)'
;VNWRHAYDSQGAKCGDGHELYVGTSSGMPRFLAALTIGLEFCDAFYKRVDESFCVNLDHTNEPDAWYGGQWCYVSGECRSAPRANGTGSLRVKLCTAGEDRMLRDKAPEELISWAAKNDFETGLLLKMAYPVDKVAQWPLVKESFLRPAAGSEGPDANGTASMKQPKALDQRLKELVASGKPIILDSTDGHPPFAVVRGSNAHLLELNKAMDAHHPNSVTTIKCVAGCSQ
;
A
#
# COMPACT_ATOMS: atom_id res chain seq x y z
N VAL A 1 -18.68 3.24 7.94
CA VAL A 1 -19.46 2.02 7.64
C VAL A 1 -18.45 0.90 7.39
N ASN A 2 -18.75 -0.34 7.79
CA ASN A 2 -17.90 -1.49 7.47
C ASN A 2 -17.91 -1.73 5.94
N TRP A 3 -16.75 -2.02 5.34
CA TRP A 3 -16.60 -2.17 3.88
C TRP A 3 -17.48 -3.28 3.32
N ARG A 4 -17.37 -4.50 3.84
CA ARG A 4 -18.21 -5.63 3.44
C ARG A 4 -19.70 -5.30 3.55
N HIS A 5 -20.12 -4.69 4.66
CA HIS A 5 -21.51 -4.26 4.84
C HIS A 5 -21.96 -3.22 3.81
N ALA A 6 -21.08 -2.29 3.42
CA ALA A 6 -21.37 -1.30 2.39
C ALA A 6 -21.77 -1.96 1.05
N TYR A 7 -21.07 -3.02 0.65
CA TYR A 7 -21.36 -3.76 -0.58
C TYR A 7 -22.50 -4.77 -0.42
N ASP A 8 -22.50 -5.56 0.65
CA ASP A 8 -23.43 -6.69 0.81
C ASP A 8 -24.88 -6.22 1.09
N SER A 9 -25.07 -5.11 1.80
CA SER A 9 -26.42 -4.69 2.24
C SER A 9 -26.78 -3.24 1.92
N GLN A 10 -25.80 -2.33 1.77
CA GLN A 10 -26.06 -0.91 1.55
C GLN A 10 -25.93 -0.48 0.08
N GLY A 11 -25.69 -1.45 -0.81
CA GLY A 11 -25.77 -1.28 -2.25
C GLY A 11 -24.61 -0.51 -2.88
N ALA A 12 -23.46 -0.41 -2.20
CA ALA A 12 -22.24 0.07 -2.84
C ALA A 12 -21.87 -0.82 -4.03
N LYS A 13 -21.40 -0.20 -5.11
CA LYS A 13 -20.83 -0.88 -6.27
C LYS A 13 -19.39 -0.43 -6.49
N CYS A 14 -18.63 -1.27 -7.20
CA CYS A 14 -17.26 -0.91 -7.57
C CYS A 14 -17.25 0.40 -8.37
N GLY A 15 -16.47 1.37 -7.90
CA GLY A 15 -16.37 2.69 -8.49
C GLY A 15 -17.39 3.70 -7.96
N ASP A 16 -18.32 3.32 -7.08
CA ASP A 16 -19.23 4.29 -6.46
C ASP A 16 -18.44 5.30 -5.61
N GLY A 17 -17.40 4.85 -4.91
CA GLY A 17 -16.50 5.69 -4.15
C GLY A 17 -15.21 6.01 -4.90
N HIS A 18 -14.09 5.84 -4.21
CA HIS A 18 -12.74 6.08 -4.74
C HIS A 18 -11.98 4.80 -5.07
N GLU A 19 -12.67 3.65 -5.21
CA GLU A 19 -12.02 2.35 -5.41
C GLU A 19 -11.13 2.30 -6.65
N LEU A 20 -11.55 3.00 -7.71
CA LEU A 20 -10.87 3.04 -9.00
C LEU A 20 -9.95 4.27 -9.15
N TYR A 21 -9.76 5.04 -8.08
CA TYR A 21 -9.08 6.33 -8.18
C TYR A 21 -7.65 6.17 -8.68
N VAL A 22 -6.88 5.19 -8.19
CA VAL A 22 -5.52 4.86 -8.65
C VAL A 22 -5.42 4.76 -10.18
N GLY A 23 -6.40 4.13 -10.84
CA GLY A 23 -6.45 4.06 -12.30
C GLY A 23 -6.86 5.39 -12.93
N THR A 24 -7.91 6.01 -12.40
CA THR A 24 -8.48 7.23 -13.00
C THR A 24 -7.62 8.49 -12.81
N SER A 25 -6.84 8.58 -11.73
CA SER A 25 -5.88 9.66 -11.49
C SER A 25 -4.75 9.64 -12.53
N SER A 26 -4.43 8.45 -13.04
CA SER A 26 -3.50 8.24 -14.17
C SER A 26 -4.12 8.50 -15.55
N GLY A 27 -5.34 9.07 -15.60
CA GLY A 27 -6.04 9.39 -16.85
C GLY A 27 -6.83 8.23 -17.46
N MET A 28 -6.91 7.08 -16.79
CA MET A 28 -7.69 5.94 -17.28
C MET A 28 -9.19 6.26 -17.23
N PRO A 29 -9.95 6.07 -18.33
CA PRO A 29 -11.41 6.16 -18.29
C PRO A 29 -11.99 5.19 -17.25
N ARG A 30 -13.03 5.61 -16.52
CA ARG A 30 -13.65 4.80 -15.45
C ARG A 30 -14.05 3.38 -15.88
N PHE A 31 -14.60 3.23 -17.08
CA PHE A 31 -14.98 1.90 -17.60
C PHE A 31 -13.76 0.99 -17.81
N LEU A 32 -12.63 1.56 -18.25
CA LEU A 32 -11.40 0.82 -18.45
C LEU A 32 -10.76 0.48 -17.10
N ALA A 33 -10.78 1.41 -16.13
CA ALA A 33 -10.33 1.13 -14.76
C ALA A 33 -11.16 0.02 -14.09
N ALA A 34 -12.48 0.04 -14.26
CA ALA A 34 -13.35 -1.03 -13.77
C ALA A 34 -13.01 -2.39 -14.42
N LEU A 35 -12.64 -2.39 -15.69
CA LEU A 35 -12.28 -3.61 -16.43
C LEU A 35 -10.88 -4.15 -16.04
N THR A 36 -9.89 -3.28 -15.83
CA THR A 36 -8.49 -3.68 -15.65
C THR A 36 -8.13 -3.95 -14.20
N ILE A 37 -8.54 -3.07 -13.28
CA ILE A 37 -8.17 -3.15 -11.86
C ILE A 37 -9.36 -3.47 -10.95
N GLY A 38 -10.59 -3.47 -11.48
CA GLY A 38 -11.80 -3.71 -10.68
C GLY A 38 -11.81 -5.07 -9.99
N LEU A 39 -11.32 -6.13 -10.65
CA LEU A 39 -11.24 -7.45 -10.03
C LEU A 39 -10.30 -7.44 -8.80
N GLU A 40 -9.13 -6.84 -8.94
CA GLU A 40 -8.13 -6.77 -7.88
C GLU A 40 -8.56 -5.84 -6.73
N PHE A 41 -8.93 -4.61 -7.05
CA PHE A 41 -9.25 -3.61 -6.04
C PHE A 41 -10.63 -3.85 -5.44
N CYS A 42 -11.67 -4.04 -6.25
CA CYS A 42 -13.03 -4.17 -5.73
C CYS A 42 -13.31 -5.59 -5.23
N ASP A 43 -13.13 -6.61 -6.06
CA ASP A 43 -13.57 -7.97 -5.72
C ASP A 43 -12.61 -8.67 -4.76
N ALA A 44 -11.29 -8.53 -4.98
CA ALA A 44 -10.28 -9.19 -4.15
C ALA A 44 -9.90 -8.40 -2.88
N PHE A 45 -10.15 -7.08 -2.82
CA PHE A 45 -9.87 -6.23 -1.66
C PHE A 45 -11.13 -5.62 -1.03
N TYR A 46 -11.72 -4.55 -1.60
CA TYR A 46 -12.73 -3.74 -0.92
C TYR A 46 -13.97 -4.53 -0.47
N LYS A 47 -14.51 -5.41 -1.32
CA LYS A 47 -15.68 -6.25 -0.99
C LYS A 47 -15.41 -7.29 0.09
N ARG A 48 -14.14 -7.66 0.28
CA ARG A 48 -13.71 -8.69 1.23
C ARG A 48 -13.32 -8.14 2.60
N VAL A 49 -12.96 -6.86 2.68
CA VAL A 49 -12.59 -6.23 3.96
C VAL A 49 -13.80 -6.19 4.89
N ASP A 50 -13.75 -6.96 5.97
CA ASP A 50 -14.81 -6.97 7.01
C ASP A 50 -14.44 -6.06 8.20
N GLU A 51 -14.07 -4.82 7.89
CA GLU A 51 -13.66 -3.80 8.86
C GLU A 51 -14.17 -2.42 8.44
N SER A 52 -14.04 -1.43 9.32
CA SER A 52 -14.47 -0.04 9.08
C SER A 52 -13.32 0.97 9.05
N PHE A 53 -12.08 0.52 8.89
CA PHE A 53 -10.93 1.42 8.80
C PHE A 53 -10.89 2.15 7.45
N CYS A 54 -10.19 3.26 7.41
CA CYS A 54 -9.91 3.99 6.19
C CYS A 54 -8.73 3.36 5.43
N VAL A 55 -8.78 3.40 4.10
CA VAL A 55 -7.71 2.88 3.22
C VAL A 55 -7.25 3.96 2.26
N ASN A 56 -6.04 3.82 1.72
CA ASN A 56 -5.46 4.80 0.79
C ASN A 56 -6.38 5.05 -0.39
N LEU A 57 -6.47 6.33 -0.74
CA LEU A 57 -7.22 6.76 -1.91
C LEU A 57 -6.37 6.56 -3.18
N ASP A 58 -5.09 6.92 -3.12
CA ASP A 58 -4.12 6.70 -4.18
C ASP A 58 -2.81 6.10 -3.64
N HIS A 59 -2.03 5.48 -4.54
CA HIS A 59 -0.70 4.92 -4.27
C HIS A 59 0.38 5.97 -4.46
N THR A 60 0.35 7.03 -3.62
CA THR A 60 1.32 8.15 -3.63
C THR A 60 1.86 8.46 -2.23
N ASN A 61 2.85 9.36 -2.15
CA ASN A 61 3.39 9.93 -0.91
C ASN A 61 3.34 11.46 -0.95
N GLU A 62 2.14 11.98 -1.18
CA GLU A 62 1.84 13.41 -1.26
C GLU A 62 0.84 13.78 -0.14
N PRO A 63 1.30 13.91 1.12
CA PRO A 63 0.40 14.07 2.26
C PRO A 63 -0.45 15.34 2.23
N ASP A 64 0.00 16.39 1.53
CA ASP A 64 -0.73 17.65 1.38
C ASP A 64 -1.77 17.60 0.25
N ALA A 65 -1.67 16.59 -0.63
CA ALA A 65 -2.68 16.36 -1.65
C ALA A 65 -3.88 15.64 -1.04
N TRP A 66 -5.09 16.05 -1.43
CA TRP A 66 -6.32 15.43 -0.92
C TRP A 66 -6.39 13.92 -1.23
N TYR A 67 -5.72 13.47 -2.30
CA TYR A 67 -5.62 12.07 -2.70
C TYR A 67 -4.48 11.28 -2.02
N GLY A 68 -3.59 11.93 -1.26
CA GLY A 68 -2.59 11.25 -0.41
C GLY A 68 -3.16 10.74 0.91
N GLY A 69 -4.42 11.06 1.20
CA GLY A 69 -5.15 10.63 2.38
C GLY A 69 -5.69 9.19 2.30
N GLN A 70 -6.43 8.81 3.35
CA GLN A 70 -7.27 7.62 3.35
C GLN A 70 -8.74 8.00 3.31
N TRP A 71 -9.58 7.11 2.83
CA TRP A 71 -11.02 7.34 2.71
C TRP A 71 -11.81 6.14 3.24
N CYS A 72 -13.09 6.36 3.52
CA CYS A 72 -14.04 5.29 3.82
C CYS A 72 -15.46 5.64 3.39
N TYR A 73 -16.32 4.61 3.34
CA TYR A 73 -17.76 4.80 3.28
C TYR A 73 -18.34 5.22 4.62
N VAL A 74 -19.29 6.16 4.58
CA VAL A 74 -20.07 6.60 5.73
C VAL A 74 -21.57 6.53 5.43
N SER A 75 -22.38 6.55 6.50
CA SER A 75 -23.85 6.49 6.38
C SER A 75 -24.38 7.66 5.54
N GLY A 76 -25.48 7.44 4.83
CA GLY A 76 -26.20 8.52 4.13
C GLY A 76 -26.67 9.65 5.05
N GLU A 77 -26.76 9.37 6.36
CA GLU A 77 -27.08 10.35 7.41
C GLU A 77 -25.95 11.35 7.66
N CYS A 78 -24.71 11.04 7.27
CA CYS A 78 -23.56 11.92 7.41
C CYS A 78 -23.63 13.09 6.40
N ARG A 79 -24.51 14.06 6.64
CA ARG A 79 -24.85 15.13 5.69
C ARG A 79 -23.69 16.03 5.25
N SER A 80 -22.59 16.04 6.00
CA SER A 80 -21.36 16.78 5.68
C SER A 80 -20.49 16.08 4.62
N ALA A 81 -20.61 14.77 4.44
CA ALA A 81 -19.78 14.00 3.50
C ALA A 81 -20.42 13.98 2.09
N PRO A 82 -19.66 14.12 0.99
CA PRO A 82 -20.22 14.02 -0.35
C PRO A 82 -20.88 12.64 -0.60
N ARG A 83 -21.91 12.61 -1.45
CA ARG A 83 -22.50 11.34 -1.90
C ARG A 83 -21.48 10.54 -2.69
N ALA A 84 -21.50 9.22 -2.50
CA ALA A 84 -20.83 8.33 -3.44
C ALA A 84 -21.45 8.54 -4.83
N ASN A 85 -20.63 8.40 -5.88
CA ASN A 85 -21.16 8.26 -7.23
C ASN A 85 -21.98 6.98 -7.28
N GLY A 86 -23.11 6.96 -7.97
CA GLY A 86 -23.96 5.77 -8.05
C GLY A 86 -25.32 5.93 -7.38
N THR A 87 -26.02 4.81 -7.23
CA THR A 87 -27.44 4.78 -6.85
C THR A 87 -27.67 4.51 -5.35
N GLY A 88 -26.59 4.28 -4.59
CA GLY A 88 -26.66 3.98 -3.17
C GLY A 88 -26.95 5.21 -2.30
N SER A 89 -27.33 4.97 -1.03
CA SER A 89 -27.52 6.04 -0.03
C SER A 89 -26.20 6.47 0.64
N LEU A 90 -25.12 5.73 0.39
CA LEU A 90 -23.82 5.92 0.99
C LEU A 90 -23.16 7.24 0.58
N ARG A 91 -22.27 7.69 1.47
CA ARG A 91 -21.43 8.86 1.29
C ARG A 91 -19.97 8.46 1.47
N VAL A 92 -19.05 9.26 0.94
CA VAL A 92 -17.61 9.04 1.06
C VAL A 92 -16.99 10.15 1.87
N LYS A 93 -16.04 9.80 2.75
CA LYS A 93 -15.33 10.74 3.62
C LYS A 93 -13.83 10.54 3.44
N LEU A 94 -13.09 11.65 3.36
CA LEU A 94 -11.65 11.67 3.59
C LEU A 94 -11.39 11.63 5.11
N CYS A 95 -10.53 10.71 5.52
CA CYS A 95 -10.33 10.40 6.93
C CYS A 95 -9.29 11.30 7.58
N THR A 96 -9.55 11.61 8.84
CA THR A 96 -8.72 12.47 9.69
C THR A 96 -7.86 11.61 10.62
N ALA A 97 -6.55 11.86 10.62
CA ALA A 97 -5.62 11.19 11.52
C ALA A 97 -5.92 11.52 12.99
N GLY A 98 -5.90 10.50 13.84
CA GLY A 98 -6.23 10.62 15.27
C GLY A 98 -7.73 10.65 15.59
N GLU A 99 -8.60 10.76 14.57
CA GLU A 99 -10.06 10.70 14.75
C GLU A 99 -10.64 9.40 14.17
N ASP A 100 -10.29 9.08 12.92
CA ASP A 100 -10.78 7.89 12.22
C ASP A 100 -9.83 6.70 12.42
N ARG A 101 -10.36 5.47 12.41
CA ARG A 101 -9.55 4.25 12.38
C ARG A 101 -8.84 4.17 11.03
N MET A 102 -7.52 4.32 10.99
CA MET A 102 -6.77 4.31 9.74
C MET A 102 -6.05 2.96 9.55
N LEU A 103 -6.09 2.39 8.34
CA LEU A 103 -5.33 1.17 8.05
C LEU A 103 -3.83 1.42 8.19
N ARG A 104 -3.38 2.64 7.89
CA ARG A 104 -1.98 3.07 7.95
C ARG A 104 -1.39 3.15 9.36
N ASP A 105 -2.22 3.08 10.39
CA ASP A 105 -1.76 3.09 11.79
C ASP A 105 -1.30 1.70 12.27
N LYS A 106 -1.63 0.64 11.52
CA LYS A 106 -1.17 -0.72 11.81
C LYS A 106 0.32 -0.85 11.51
N ALA A 107 0.98 -1.75 12.22
CA ALA A 107 2.38 -2.09 11.91
C ALA A 107 2.44 -2.99 10.66
N PRO A 108 3.52 -2.94 9.86
CA PRO A 108 3.69 -3.83 8.70
C PRO A 108 3.52 -5.30 9.06
N GLU A 109 4.10 -5.75 10.18
CA GLU A 109 4.05 -7.13 10.65
C GLU A 109 2.63 -7.56 11.05
N GLU A 110 1.85 -6.64 11.61
CA GLU A 110 0.43 -6.86 11.91
C GLU A 110 -0.38 -7.05 10.63
N LEU A 111 -0.16 -6.20 9.61
CA LEU A 111 -0.83 -6.32 8.32
C LEU A 111 -0.44 -7.57 7.55
N ILE A 112 0.84 -7.96 7.59
CA ILE A 112 1.33 -9.21 6.97
C ILE A 112 0.63 -10.41 7.62
N SER A 113 0.56 -10.44 8.94
CA SER A 113 -0.12 -11.51 9.67
C SER A 113 -1.63 -11.52 9.38
N TRP A 114 -2.24 -10.34 9.28
CA TRP A 114 -3.65 -10.20 8.95
C TRP A 114 -3.95 -10.62 7.50
N ALA A 115 -3.07 -10.32 6.54
CA ALA A 115 -3.20 -10.77 5.16
C ALA A 115 -3.19 -12.29 5.07
N ALA A 116 -2.24 -12.94 5.74
CA ALA A 116 -2.15 -14.41 5.79
C ALA A 116 -3.40 -15.03 6.43
N LYS A 117 -3.87 -14.47 7.54
CA LYS A 117 -5.06 -14.96 8.26
C LYS A 117 -6.35 -14.86 7.43
N ASN A 118 -6.50 -13.79 6.64
CA ASN A 118 -7.74 -13.49 5.93
C ASN A 118 -7.63 -13.69 4.40
N ASP A 119 -6.52 -14.28 3.95
CA ASP A 119 -6.22 -14.58 2.55
C ASP A 119 -6.29 -13.37 1.61
N PHE A 120 -5.67 -12.25 2.02
CA PHE A 120 -5.49 -11.07 1.16
C PHE A 120 -4.14 -11.10 0.46
N GLU A 121 -4.12 -10.58 -0.76
CA GLU A 121 -2.88 -10.25 -1.47
C GLU A 121 -2.10 -9.21 -0.63
N THR A 122 -0.94 -9.61 -0.13
CA THR A 122 -0.24 -8.81 0.88
C THR A 122 0.32 -7.52 0.28
N GLY A 123 0.79 -7.56 -0.96
CA GLY A 123 1.34 -6.38 -1.62
C GLY A 123 0.32 -5.25 -1.75
N LEU A 124 -0.87 -5.57 -2.24
CA LEU A 124 -2.01 -4.68 -2.37
C LEU A 124 -2.45 -4.19 -1.00
N LEU A 125 -2.63 -5.07 -0.01
CA LEU A 125 -3.00 -4.64 1.35
C LEU A 125 -2.04 -3.57 1.89
N LEU A 126 -0.73 -3.78 1.73
CA LEU A 126 0.27 -2.82 2.19
C LEU A 126 0.22 -1.50 1.40
N LYS A 127 -0.05 -1.53 0.09
CA LYS A 127 -0.24 -0.31 -0.72
C LYS A 127 -1.56 0.42 -0.44
N MET A 128 -2.58 -0.31 0.00
CA MET A 128 -3.83 0.25 0.53
C MET A 128 -3.65 0.83 1.94
N ALA A 129 -2.60 0.44 2.66
CA ALA A 129 -2.27 0.97 3.97
C ALA A 129 -1.32 2.16 3.89
N TYR A 130 -0.16 2.02 3.26
CA TYR A 130 0.96 2.93 3.44
C TYR A 130 1.22 3.80 2.21
N PRO A 131 1.71 5.05 2.39
CA PRO A 131 2.08 5.89 1.26
C PRO A 131 3.16 5.21 0.41
N VAL A 132 3.17 5.52 -0.89
CA VAL A 132 4.11 4.94 -1.86
C VAL A 132 5.05 6.01 -2.36
N ASP A 133 6.34 5.89 -2.01
CA ASP A 133 7.33 6.88 -2.42
C ASP A 133 7.78 6.64 -3.88
N LYS A 134 7.61 7.68 -4.71
CA LYS A 134 7.96 7.63 -6.14
C LYS A 134 9.41 8.04 -6.42
N VAL A 135 10.14 8.54 -5.43
CA VAL A 135 11.53 8.99 -5.58
C VAL A 135 12.49 7.91 -5.09
N ALA A 136 12.30 7.42 -3.86
CA ALA A 136 13.11 6.39 -3.22
C ALA A 136 12.65 4.96 -3.59
N GLN A 137 12.49 4.70 -4.89
CA GLN A 137 12.08 3.39 -5.38
C GLN A 137 13.07 2.29 -5.00
N TRP A 138 12.56 1.09 -4.69
CA TRP A 138 13.34 -0.04 -4.18
C TRP A 138 14.57 -0.39 -5.03
N PRO A 139 14.51 -0.48 -6.38
CA PRO A 139 15.68 -0.79 -7.19
C PRO A 139 16.84 0.20 -7.02
N LEU A 140 16.52 1.44 -6.66
CA LEU A 140 17.50 2.50 -6.47
C LEU A 140 18.15 2.45 -5.08
N VAL A 141 17.43 1.98 -4.05
CA VAL A 141 17.84 2.11 -2.64
C VAL A 141 18.11 0.78 -1.93
N LYS A 142 17.83 -0.37 -2.55
CA LYS A 142 17.98 -1.70 -1.93
C LYS A 142 19.34 -1.97 -1.30
N GLU A 143 20.42 -1.49 -1.92
CA GLU A 143 21.79 -1.69 -1.43
C GLU A 143 22.04 -1.03 -0.07
N SER A 144 21.26 0.00 0.28
CA SER A 144 21.31 0.63 1.60
C SER A 144 20.75 -0.27 2.72
N PHE A 145 19.94 -1.27 2.37
CA PHE A 145 19.33 -2.22 3.30
C PHE A 145 20.01 -3.59 3.27
N LEU A 146 20.51 -4.02 2.10
CA LEU A 146 21.09 -5.35 1.91
C LEU A 146 22.56 -5.43 2.33
N ARG A 147 23.25 -4.30 2.51
CA ARG A 147 24.62 -4.30 3.00
C ARG A 147 24.67 -4.78 4.45
N PRO A 148 25.55 -5.75 4.78
CA PRO A 148 25.80 -6.11 6.17
C PRO A 148 26.21 -4.87 6.96
N ALA A 149 25.74 -4.76 8.21
CA ALA A 149 26.26 -3.77 9.14
C ALA A 149 27.78 -3.92 9.20
N ALA A 150 28.52 -2.81 9.06
CA ALA A 150 29.97 -2.79 9.09
C ALA A 150 30.49 -3.51 10.35
N GLY A 151 31.00 -4.74 10.17
CA GLY A 151 31.34 -5.65 11.28
C GLY A 151 31.44 -7.13 10.90
N SER A 152 30.94 -7.56 9.74
CA SER A 152 31.24 -8.90 9.21
C SER A 152 32.47 -8.85 8.30
N GLU A 153 33.64 -9.19 8.85
CA GLU A 153 34.87 -9.37 8.10
C GLU A 153 34.73 -10.53 7.10
N GLY A 154 34.94 -10.23 5.82
CA GLY A 154 35.11 -11.19 4.73
C GLY A 154 36.01 -10.56 3.66
N PRO A 155 37.02 -11.27 3.14
CA PRO A 155 38.05 -10.66 2.32
C PRO A 155 37.62 -10.48 0.86
N ASP A 156 38.18 -9.41 0.29
CA ASP A 156 38.47 -9.18 -1.13
C ASP A 156 37.30 -8.78 -2.05
N ALA A 157 37.27 -7.51 -2.44
CA ALA A 157 38.02 -6.98 -3.58
C ALA A 157 37.46 -7.45 -4.93
N ASN A 158 36.29 -6.91 -5.27
CA ASN A 158 36.05 -6.44 -6.63
C ASN A 158 35.14 -5.23 -6.50
N GLY A 159 35.73 -4.04 -6.62
CA GLY A 159 35.01 -2.78 -6.60
C GLY A 159 34.08 -2.70 -7.79
N THR A 160 32.87 -3.24 -7.65
CA THR A 160 31.73 -2.74 -8.41
C THR A 160 31.56 -1.30 -7.97
N ALA A 161 31.76 -0.38 -8.91
CA ALA A 161 31.53 1.03 -8.69
C ALA A 161 30.12 1.18 -8.10
N SER A 162 30.05 1.43 -6.79
CA SER A 162 28.81 1.83 -6.14
C SER A 162 28.43 3.13 -6.84
N MET A 163 27.47 3.05 -7.77
CA MET A 163 26.89 4.23 -8.41
C MET A 163 26.59 5.20 -7.28
N LYS A 164 27.28 6.34 -7.25
CA LYS A 164 27.00 7.37 -6.25
C LYS A 164 25.55 7.75 -6.46
N GLN A 165 24.69 7.35 -5.53
CA GLN A 165 23.30 7.72 -5.58
C GLN A 165 23.21 9.26 -5.61
N PRO A 166 22.24 9.82 -6.33
CA PRO A 166 22.02 11.26 -6.29
C PRO A 166 21.84 11.71 -4.84
N LYS A 167 22.50 12.80 -4.43
CA LYS A 167 22.39 13.31 -3.05
C LYS A 167 20.95 13.50 -2.58
N ALA A 168 20.04 13.87 -3.50
CA ALA A 168 18.62 14.02 -3.22
C ALA A 168 17.95 12.68 -2.86
N LEU A 169 18.33 11.59 -3.52
CA LEU A 169 17.84 10.24 -3.23
C LEU A 169 18.30 9.77 -1.84
N ASP A 170 19.59 9.95 -1.53
CA ASP A 170 20.15 9.63 -0.22
C ASP A 170 19.45 10.42 0.90
N GLN A 171 19.23 11.71 0.68
CA GLN A 171 18.55 12.58 1.63
C GLN A 171 17.10 12.14 1.83
N ARG A 172 16.38 11.85 0.74
CA ARG A 172 15.00 11.37 0.80
C ARG A 172 14.90 10.03 1.55
N LEU A 173 15.79 9.09 1.27
CA LEU A 173 15.81 7.80 1.96
C LEU A 173 16.05 7.98 3.47
N LYS A 174 17.00 8.85 3.85
CA LYS A 174 17.26 9.17 5.25
C LYS A 174 16.05 9.76 5.96
N GLU A 175 15.33 10.68 5.31
CA GLU A 175 14.10 11.27 5.85
C GLU A 175 13.01 10.20 6.08
N LEU A 176 12.78 9.34 5.10
CA LEU A 176 11.80 8.26 5.20
C LEU A 176 12.13 7.30 6.34
N VAL A 177 13.38 6.85 6.43
CA VAL A 177 13.86 5.97 7.51
C VAL A 177 13.77 6.67 8.87
N ALA A 178 14.24 7.91 8.98
CA ALA A 178 14.22 8.67 10.23
C ALA A 178 12.80 8.96 10.73
N SER A 179 11.81 9.03 9.83
CA SER A 179 10.41 9.25 10.20
C SER A 179 9.84 8.13 11.08
N GLY A 180 10.39 6.90 10.98
CA GLY A 180 9.88 5.71 11.68
C GLY A 180 8.46 5.29 11.26
N LYS A 181 7.87 5.96 10.25
CA LYS A 181 6.55 5.64 9.70
C LYS A 181 6.69 4.58 8.60
N PRO A 182 5.74 3.64 8.48
CA PRO A 182 5.72 2.71 7.37
C PRO A 182 5.59 3.42 6.01
N ILE A 183 6.38 2.99 5.03
CA ILE A 183 6.37 3.49 3.66
C ILE A 183 6.59 2.35 2.67
N ILE A 184 5.97 2.42 1.50
CA ILE A 184 6.30 1.54 0.37
C ILE A 184 7.37 2.21 -0.49
N LEU A 185 8.49 1.51 -0.65
CA LEU A 185 9.51 1.83 -1.64
C LEU A 185 9.21 0.95 -2.86
N ASP A 186 8.52 1.51 -3.84
CA ASP A 186 7.93 0.72 -4.93
C ASP A 186 8.98 0.26 -5.95
N SER A 187 8.58 -0.64 -6.84
CA SER A 187 9.30 -0.89 -8.08
C SER A 187 9.08 0.25 -9.08
N THR A 188 9.71 0.16 -10.25
CA THR A 188 9.53 1.11 -11.35
C THR A 188 8.16 1.00 -12.02
N ASP A 189 7.56 -0.19 -12.03
CA ASP A 189 6.29 -0.49 -12.71
C ASP A 189 5.09 -0.65 -11.75
N GLY A 190 5.33 -0.53 -10.45
CA GLY A 190 4.31 -0.72 -9.42
C GLY A 190 4.00 -2.18 -9.08
N HIS A 191 4.71 -3.15 -9.66
CA HIS A 191 4.59 -4.57 -9.32
C HIS A 191 5.82 -5.07 -8.53
N PRO A 192 5.70 -6.13 -7.71
CA PRO A 192 6.87 -6.70 -7.04
C PRO A 192 8.00 -7.03 -8.04
N PRO A 193 9.27 -6.83 -7.66
CA PRO A 193 9.74 -6.66 -6.28
C PRO A 193 9.71 -5.22 -5.77
N PHE A 194 9.17 -5.04 -4.56
CA PHE A 194 9.18 -3.78 -3.81
C PHE A 194 9.33 -4.04 -2.32
N ALA A 195 9.62 -3.00 -1.52
CA ALA A 195 9.76 -3.15 -0.08
C ALA A 195 8.78 -2.28 0.70
N VAL A 196 8.30 -2.81 1.84
CA VAL A 196 7.75 -1.99 2.92
C VAL A 196 8.85 -1.73 3.94
N VAL A 197 9.03 -0.46 4.31
CA VAL A 197 10.08 0.00 5.22
C VAL A 197 9.46 0.75 6.39
N ARG A 198 9.97 0.51 7.60
CA ARG A 198 9.63 1.27 8.81
C ARG A 198 10.89 1.43 9.65
N GLY A 199 11.45 2.63 9.71
CA GLY A 199 12.77 2.81 10.33
C GLY A 199 13.84 2.02 9.57
N SER A 200 14.65 1.27 10.31
CA SER A 200 15.65 0.36 9.74
C SER A 200 15.08 -0.99 9.27
N ASN A 201 13.80 -1.26 9.52
CA ASN A 201 13.19 -2.54 9.20
C ASN A 201 12.70 -2.52 7.75
N ALA A 202 13.05 -3.54 6.99
CA ALA A 202 12.63 -3.67 5.60
C ALA A 202 12.18 -5.11 5.30
N HIS A 203 10.98 -5.22 4.75
CA HIS A 203 10.45 -6.48 4.21
C HIS A 203 10.34 -6.34 2.69
N LEU A 204 11.03 -7.22 1.97
CA LEU A 204 10.96 -7.35 0.53
C LEU A 204 9.76 -8.22 0.16
N LEU A 205 8.94 -7.74 -0.76
CA LEU A 205 7.87 -8.49 -1.39
C LEU A 205 8.30 -8.87 -2.81
N GLU A 206 8.08 -10.13 -3.19
CA GLU A 206 8.38 -10.64 -4.53
C GLU A 206 7.17 -11.43 -5.07
N LEU A 207 7.05 -11.52 -6.40
CA LEU A 207 6.03 -12.38 -7.00
C LEU A 207 6.35 -13.85 -6.74
N ASN A 208 5.38 -14.60 -6.26
CA ASN A 208 5.48 -16.03 -6.10
C ASN A 208 5.21 -16.74 -7.44
N LYS A 209 6.21 -17.43 -7.98
CA LYS A 209 6.05 -18.22 -9.20
C LYS A 209 5.14 -19.44 -9.02
N ALA A 210 4.93 -19.88 -7.79
CA ALA A 210 4.05 -20.99 -7.42
C ALA A 210 2.75 -20.49 -6.74
N MET A 211 2.28 -19.30 -7.12
CA MET A 211 1.01 -18.77 -6.61
C MET A 211 -0.17 -19.67 -6.98
N ASP A 212 -1.16 -19.72 -6.09
CA ASP A 212 -2.47 -20.31 -6.31
C ASP A 212 -3.49 -19.20 -6.59
N ALA A 213 -4.14 -19.28 -7.75
CA ALA A 213 -5.14 -18.31 -8.18
C ALA A 213 -6.36 -18.21 -7.23
N HIS A 214 -6.60 -19.21 -6.38
CA HIS A 214 -7.69 -19.21 -5.39
C HIS A 214 -7.27 -18.66 -4.03
N HIS A 215 -5.96 -18.49 -3.79
CA HIS A 215 -5.42 -17.98 -2.55
C HIS A 215 -4.63 -16.70 -2.79
N PRO A 216 -5.29 -15.52 -2.75
CA PRO A 216 -4.63 -14.24 -3.03
C PRO A 216 -3.39 -13.98 -2.16
N ASN A 217 -3.35 -14.50 -0.93
CA ASN A 217 -2.16 -14.35 -0.09
C ASN A 217 -0.91 -15.08 -0.64
N SER A 218 -1.10 -16.05 -1.53
CA SER A 218 -0.01 -16.79 -2.17
C SER A 218 0.67 -16.03 -3.31
N VAL A 219 0.11 -14.92 -3.80
CA VAL A 219 0.62 -14.15 -4.96
C VAL A 219 1.98 -13.53 -4.67
N THR A 220 2.20 -13.07 -3.44
CA THR A 220 3.47 -12.48 -3.02
C THR A 220 4.14 -13.28 -1.92
N THR A 221 5.46 -13.47 -2.05
CA THR A 221 6.32 -13.91 -0.94
C THR A 221 6.89 -12.71 -0.23
N ILE A 222 7.18 -12.87 1.06
CA ILE A 222 7.70 -11.80 1.90
C ILE A 222 8.95 -12.29 2.60
N LYS A 223 10.00 -11.47 2.54
CA LYS A 223 11.29 -11.75 3.17
C LYS A 223 11.74 -10.55 3.98
N CYS A 224 12.07 -10.77 5.25
CA CYS A 224 12.83 -9.77 5.98
C CYS A 224 14.23 -9.61 5.35
N VAL A 225 14.59 -8.38 5.00
CA VAL A 225 15.90 -8.07 4.41
C VAL A 225 16.74 -7.12 5.25
N ALA A 226 16.14 -6.43 6.23
CA ALA A 226 16.86 -5.63 7.22
C ALA A 226 16.04 -5.42 8.50
N GLY A 227 16.71 -5.33 9.64
CA GLY A 227 16.16 -4.79 10.90
C GLY A 227 15.10 -5.62 11.64
N CYS A 228 14.61 -6.73 11.09
CA CYS A 228 13.60 -7.52 11.80
C CYS A 228 14.23 -8.32 12.93
N SER A 229 13.65 -8.24 14.13
CA SER A 229 13.98 -9.11 15.26
C SER A 229 13.63 -10.57 14.91
N GLN A 230 14.58 -11.49 15.16
CA GLN A 230 14.39 -12.93 15.01
C GLN A 230 13.41 -13.49 16.04
#